data_AF-A0A9W3PCH1-F1
#
_entry.id   AF-A0A9W3PCH1-F1
#
_cell.length_a   1.000
_cell.length_b   1.000
_cell.length_c   1.000
_cell.angle_alpha   90.00
_cell.angle_beta   90.00
_cell.angle_gamma   90.00
#
_symmetry.space_group_name_H-M   'P 1'
#
loop_
_entity.id
_entity.type
_entity.pdbx_description
1 polymer ?
#
loop_
_entity_poly.entity_id
_entity_poly.type
_entity_poly.pdbx_seq_one_letter_code
_entity_poly.pdbx_strand_id
1 'polypeptide(L)'
;MRSTIRLFAPLLLLPTLAAPVFAATAAPVSPNCGGSTTPIADIQGPGAPSPLAGQNVSIEAVVTADFGGTDGFGGFFVQQADAQRRNQPGVSEGLFVYAPKARAKAGDLVHVTGKVEEKYGQTQLTLSGAIAVCANGQTVTPATLTLPVDNPGTFAAYEGMLVRLPQTLNVTDNYELGRYGSVMLSNGRLRTPTSVVPPSQAQTQIDANARNRLVLDDGSNKQNPATVPYPAPQLSAANTLRAGYTVRDVEGVLEVRYGAWRVQPLPGAAAPAFDTRSNPRTNAPARDPKSNLRVASFNVLNYFNGNGLGGGFDDPNNRGAKTYPEFQRQEAKIVSALKALNADVIGLMEIQNNGYGELSAVRQLAAKLGSNWRVVDPGTSRLGGDAITVAMIYDSRAVEPVGRASTLAIDDKNRQPLAQSFRRIGGNQALTIAVNHLKSKNCPDAANDDLDQGDGQGCWNPTRTRAAAKLADWLAGTPTGVAGQGVLLIGDFNSYTYEDPIRLLESRGYRNLVSRWIGANAYSYVYNGEAGYLDHALASLPLASHVKAVHEWHINADEPLALQYTLAYKSAEQQKTFYAPDAYRSSDHDPVLIDIALPGGGH
;
A
#
# COMPACT_ATOMS: atom_id res chain seq x y z
N MET A 1 18.64 3.21 -11.44
CA MET A 1 19.32 4.50 -11.22
C MET A 1 20.37 4.72 -12.30
N ARG A 2 20.08 5.53 -13.33
CA ARG A 2 21.08 6.26 -14.15
C ARG A 2 20.40 7.52 -14.69
N SER A 3 21.00 8.68 -14.42
CA SER A 3 20.54 10.02 -14.79
C SER A 3 20.48 10.24 -16.30
N THR A 4 19.43 10.90 -16.77
CA THR A 4 19.37 11.51 -18.11
C THR A 4 19.63 13.00 -17.99
N ILE A 5 20.66 13.47 -18.70
CA ILE A 5 21.06 14.88 -18.82
C ILE A 5 20.07 15.57 -19.78
N ARG A 6 19.41 16.64 -19.33
CA ARG A 6 18.63 17.55 -20.19
C ARG A 6 19.41 18.84 -20.44
N LEU A 7 19.61 19.20 -21.71
CA LEU A 7 20.15 20.50 -22.13
C LEU A 7 19.06 21.58 -22.00
N PHE A 8 19.37 22.68 -21.33
CA PHE A 8 18.53 23.89 -21.23
C PHE A 8 19.01 24.96 -22.22
N ALA A 9 18.04 25.64 -22.86
CA ALA A 9 18.24 26.86 -23.66
C ALA A 9 18.36 28.12 -22.76
N PRO A 10 19.03 29.20 -23.21
CA PRO A 10 19.44 30.29 -22.34
C PRO A 10 18.31 31.30 -22.12
N LEU A 11 17.95 31.53 -20.85
CA LEU A 11 17.08 32.64 -20.45
C LEU A 11 17.97 33.79 -19.94
N LEU A 12 17.74 35.00 -20.47
CA LEU A 12 18.44 36.22 -20.12
C LEU A 12 18.36 36.53 -18.62
N LEU A 13 19.52 36.66 -17.97
CA LEU A 13 19.64 37.09 -16.58
C LEU A 13 19.36 38.60 -16.45
N LEU A 14 18.37 38.96 -15.66
CA LEU A 14 18.34 40.22 -14.93
C LEU A 14 19.18 40.05 -13.64
N PRO A 15 20.03 41.04 -13.26
CA PRO A 15 20.84 40.92 -12.06
C PRO A 15 19.94 41.12 -10.84
N THR A 16 19.56 40.03 -10.19
CA THR A 16 19.06 40.09 -8.82
C THR A 16 20.23 40.48 -7.91
N LEU A 17 20.06 41.53 -7.11
CA LEU A 17 21.00 41.85 -6.03
C LEU A 17 21.02 40.65 -5.07
N ALA A 18 22.08 39.85 -5.14
CA ALA A 18 22.39 38.85 -4.14
C ALA A 18 22.80 39.58 -2.85
N ALA A 19 22.01 39.38 -1.78
CA ALA A 19 22.46 39.71 -0.44
C ALA A 19 23.76 38.90 -0.13
N PRO A 20 24.72 39.47 0.60
CA PRO A 20 25.96 38.77 0.91
C PRO A 20 25.64 37.52 1.75
N VAL A 21 25.91 36.35 1.19
CA VAL A 21 25.95 35.10 1.95
C VAL A 21 27.16 35.18 2.86
N PHE A 22 26.96 35.60 4.11
CA PHE A 22 27.99 35.42 5.13
C PHE A 22 28.26 33.92 5.24
N ALA A 23 29.47 33.49 4.90
CA ALA A 23 29.90 32.13 5.17
C ALA A 23 29.79 31.89 6.67
N ALA A 24 28.93 30.95 7.09
CA ALA A 24 28.86 30.54 8.48
C ALA A 24 30.26 30.06 8.90
N THR A 25 30.79 30.62 9.97
CA THR A 25 32.08 30.22 10.53
C THR A 25 31.83 29.50 11.85
N ALA A 26 32.43 28.32 12.02
CA ALA A 26 32.36 27.59 13.27
C ALA A 26 32.96 28.44 14.40
N ALA A 27 32.26 28.51 15.53
CA ALA A 27 32.82 29.08 16.75
C ALA A 27 34.01 28.23 17.23
N PRO A 28 35.00 28.81 17.94
CA PRO A 28 36.08 28.05 18.54
C PRO A 28 35.55 26.90 19.41
N VAL A 29 36.11 25.71 19.27
CA VAL A 29 35.76 24.54 20.09
C VAL A 29 36.08 24.83 21.56
N SER A 30 35.17 24.48 22.45
CA SER A 30 35.32 24.60 23.91
C SER A 30 35.00 23.27 24.57
N PRO A 31 35.60 22.92 25.72
CA PRO A 31 35.34 21.64 26.38
C PRO A 31 34.25 21.72 27.47
N ASN A 32 33.81 22.93 27.86
CA ASN A 32 33.01 23.15 29.06
C ASN A 32 31.73 23.93 28.77
N CYS A 33 30.71 23.69 29.60
CA CYS A 33 29.48 24.47 29.65
C CYS A 33 29.74 25.98 29.80
N GLY A 34 28.94 26.80 29.10
CA GLY A 34 29.11 28.25 29.01
C GLY A 34 30.29 28.68 28.13
N GLY A 35 30.96 27.72 27.48
CA GLY A 35 32.03 27.96 26.51
C GLY A 35 31.52 28.50 25.17
N SER A 36 32.44 28.69 24.22
CA SER A 36 32.05 29.09 22.86
C SER A 36 31.35 27.93 22.15
N THR A 37 30.19 28.21 21.54
CA THR A 37 29.35 27.23 20.85
C THR A 37 28.85 27.78 19.52
N THR A 38 28.76 26.90 18.52
CA THR A 38 28.11 27.18 17.24
C THR A 38 26.61 26.88 17.37
N PRO A 39 25.71 27.84 17.10
CA PRO A 39 24.27 27.57 17.11
C PRO A 39 23.88 26.53 16.05
N ILE A 40 22.90 25.67 16.36
CA ILE A 40 22.52 24.57 15.45
C ILE A 40 22.06 25.11 14.09
N ALA A 41 21.37 26.25 14.04
CA ALA A 41 20.97 26.90 12.78
C ALA A 41 22.16 27.18 11.84
N ASP A 42 23.34 27.50 12.37
CA ASP A 42 24.54 27.75 11.55
C ASP A 42 25.20 26.45 11.06
N ILE A 43 24.97 25.34 11.78
CA ILE A 43 25.38 24.00 11.36
C ILE A 43 24.45 23.51 10.26
N GLN A 44 23.14 23.66 10.41
CA GLN A 44 22.16 23.21 9.42
C GLN A 44 22.23 24.06 8.14
N GLY A 45 22.14 25.39 8.28
CA GLY A 45 22.05 26.30 7.15
C GLY A 45 20.75 26.14 6.34
N PRO A 46 20.58 26.92 5.25
CA PRO A 46 19.34 26.95 4.45
C PRO A 46 19.21 25.80 3.44
N GLY A 47 20.15 24.86 3.39
CA GLY A 47 20.11 23.76 2.45
C GLY A 47 21.22 22.74 2.68
N ALA A 48 21.14 21.61 1.96
CA ALA A 48 22.14 20.54 2.03
C ALA A 48 23.21 20.67 0.92
N PRO A 49 24.48 20.31 1.20
CA PRO A 49 24.99 19.88 2.50
C PRO A 49 25.16 21.05 3.48
N SER A 50 25.33 20.73 4.76
CA SER A 50 25.70 21.68 5.82
C SER A 50 26.89 22.57 5.41
N PRO A 51 26.83 23.89 5.68
CA PRO A 51 27.96 24.80 5.45
C PRO A 51 29.20 24.49 6.31
N LEU A 52 29.02 23.70 7.39
CA LEU A 52 30.08 23.32 8.32
C LEU A 52 30.48 21.85 8.20
N ALA A 53 30.02 21.15 7.15
CA ALA A 53 30.38 19.76 6.90
C ALA A 53 31.90 19.53 6.93
N GLY A 54 32.32 18.51 7.68
CA GLY A 54 33.72 18.15 7.87
C GLY A 54 34.44 18.90 9.00
N GLN A 55 33.87 19.98 9.54
CA GLN A 55 34.45 20.76 10.64
C GLN A 55 34.10 20.17 12.00
N ASN A 56 34.98 20.37 12.98
CA ASN A 56 34.67 20.12 14.39
C ASN A 56 34.02 21.35 14.99
N VAL A 57 32.87 21.18 15.63
CA VAL A 57 32.11 22.25 16.29
C VAL A 57 31.75 21.84 17.71
N SER A 58 31.52 22.82 18.58
CA SER A 58 30.89 22.61 19.89
C SER A 58 29.50 23.21 19.90
N ILE A 59 28.53 22.52 20.50
CA ILE A 59 27.15 22.99 20.62
C ILE A 59 26.70 22.92 22.09
N GLU A 60 25.79 23.81 22.46
CA GLU A 60 24.95 23.65 23.65
C GLU A 60 23.49 23.56 23.24
N ALA A 61 22.86 22.43 23.55
CA ALA A 61 21.51 22.13 23.11
C ALA A 61 20.80 21.16 24.07
N VAL A 62 19.48 21.19 24.06
CA VAL A 62 18.65 20.34 24.92
C VAL A 62 18.45 19.01 24.23
N VAL A 63 18.72 17.90 24.92
CA VAL A 63 18.44 16.55 24.44
C VAL A 63 16.92 16.34 24.40
N THR A 64 16.39 16.05 23.21
CA THR A 64 14.94 15.84 23.00
C THR A 64 14.56 14.36 23.06
N ALA A 65 15.43 13.47 22.57
CA ALA A 65 15.18 12.03 22.57
C ALA A 65 16.48 11.20 22.54
N ASP A 66 16.56 10.15 23.36
CA ASP A 66 17.70 9.22 23.41
C ASP A 66 17.41 7.91 22.67
N PHE A 67 18.11 7.67 21.57
CA PHE A 67 18.06 6.44 20.78
C PHE A 67 19.38 5.66 20.88
N GLY A 68 20.11 5.79 21.99
CA GLY A 68 21.36 5.06 22.23
C GLY A 68 21.19 3.58 22.56
N GLY A 69 19.96 3.08 22.76
CA GLY A 69 19.70 1.66 23.11
C GLY A 69 20.23 0.66 22.07
N THR A 70 20.30 -0.63 22.44
CA THR A 70 20.84 -1.72 21.58
C THR A 70 20.20 -1.77 20.20
N ASP A 71 18.89 -1.55 20.14
CA ASP A 71 18.11 -1.57 18.91
C ASP A 71 17.91 -0.14 18.33
N GLY A 72 18.40 0.90 19.01
CA GLY A 72 18.25 2.30 18.60
C GLY A 72 19.25 2.75 17.53
N PHE A 73 19.34 4.06 17.33
CA PHE A 73 20.17 4.71 16.30
C PHE A 73 21.63 4.96 16.73
N GLY A 74 22.00 4.61 17.97
CA GLY A 74 23.36 4.78 18.49
C GLY A 74 23.71 6.24 18.79
N GLY A 75 22.71 7.03 19.18
CA GLY A 75 22.85 8.46 19.45
C GLY A 75 21.57 9.06 20.01
N PHE A 76 21.52 10.38 20.07
CA PHE A 76 20.40 11.13 20.62
C PHE A 76 20.15 12.38 19.79
N PHE A 77 18.92 12.88 19.79
CA PHE A 77 18.58 14.15 19.17
C PHE A 77 18.73 15.29 20.18
N VAL A 78 19.20 16.43 19.69
CA VAL A 78 19.26 17.68 20.42
C VAL A 78 18.57 18.79 19.64
N GLN A 79 18.08 19.79 20.35
CA GLN A 79 17.46 20.97 19.78
C GLN A 79 17.93 22.22 20.52
N GLN A 80 18.11 23.31 19.79
CA GLN A 80 18.50 24.59 20.37
C GLN A 80 17.46 25.00 21.44
N ALA A 81 17.94 25.38 22.63
CA ALA A 81 17.08 25.85 23.71
C ALA A 81 16.24 27.05 23.24
N ASP A 82 14.98 27.14 23.69
CA ASP A 82 14.01 28.13 23.22
C ASP A 82 14.54 29.59 23.30
N ALA A 83 15.26 29.91 24.38
CA ALA A 83 15.85 31.24 24.58
C ALA A 83 17.03 31.57 23.65
N GLN A 84 17.62 30.57 23.00
CA GLN A 84 18.79 30.69 22.13
C GLN A 84 18.48 30.42 20.65
N ARG A 85 17.21 30.13 20.32
CA ARG A 85 16.78 29.90 18.95
C ARG A 85 16.98 31.14 18.08
N ARG A 86 17.49 30.93 16.87
CA ARG A 86 17.63 31.98 15.85
C ARG A 86 16.34 32.19 15.06
N ASN A 87 15.47 31.18 14.99
CA ASN A 87 14.18 31.20 14.30
C ASN A 87 14.31 31.63 12.83
N GLN A 88 15.35 31.13 12.14
CA GLN A 88 15.57 31.43 10.73
C GLN A 88 14.58 30.63 9.85
N PRO A 89 13.84 31.28 8.93
CA PRO A 89 12.90 30.58 8.06
C PRO A 89 13.59 29.49 7.21
N GLY A 90 13.04 28.28 7.25
CA GLY A 90 13.55 27.16 6.45
C GLY A 90 14.83 26.49 6.97
N VAL A 91 15.35 26.91 8.13
CA VAL A 91 16.56 26.37 8.74
C VAL A 91 16.19 25.62 10.01
N SER A 92 16.57 24.34 10.07
CA SER A 92 16.34 23.54 11.28
C SER A 92 17.22 23.98 12.44
N GLU A 93 16.70 23.82 13.66
CA GLU A 93 17.44 23.98 14.91
C GLU A 93 17.53 22.69 15.71
N GLY A 94 17.24 21.56 15.06
CA GLY A 94 17.46 20.21 15.56
C GLY A 94 18.71 19.57 14.93
N LEU A 95 19.31 18.62 15.64
CA LEU A 95 20.48 17.89 15.17
C LEU A 95 20.53 16.49 15.78
N PHE A 96 20.90 15.48 15.00
CA PHE A 96 21.22 14.16 15.53
C PHE A 96 22.69 14.12 15.98
N VAL A 97 22.95 13.71 17.22
CA VAL A 97 24.31 13.47 17.74
C VAL A 97 24.58 11.97 17.73
N TYR A 98 25.46 11.52 16.83
CA TYR A 98 25.89 10.13 16.77
C TYR A 98 26.93 9.86 17.86
N ALA A 99 26.57 9.03 18.84
CA ALA A 99 27.33 8.80 20.06
C ALA A 99 27.16 7.35 20.57
N PRO A 100 27.60 6.32 19.82
CA PRO A 100 27.26 4.92 20.14
C PRO A 100 27.79 4.43 21.49
N LYS A 101 28.85 5.07 22.00
CA LYS A 101 29.53 4.73 23.26
C LYS A 101 29.17 5.65 24.43
N ALA A 102 28.31 6.64 24.22
CA ALA A 102 27.86 7.57 25.25
C ALA A 102 26.34 7.64 25.27
N ARG A 103 25.76 8.17 26.34
CA ARG A 103 24.32 8.34 26.50
C ARG A 103 24.06 9.74 27.04
N ALA A 104 22.91 10.29 26.69
CA ALA A 104 22.40 11.54 27.23
C ALA A 104 20.92 11.37 27.54
N LYS A 105 20.41 12.06 28.57
CA LYS A 105 19.02 11.90 28.97
C LYS A 105 18.18 13.02 28.36
N ALA A 106 16.96 12.69 27.92
CA ALA A 106 16.00 13.70 27.50
C ALA A 106 15.78 14.74 28.62
N GLY A 107 15.82 16.02 28.25
CA GLY A 107 15.76 17.16 29.14
C GLY A 107 17.11 17.64 29.70
N ASP A 108 18.23 16.98 29.37
CA ASP A 108 19.55 17.51 29.68
C ASP A 108 19.90 18.63 28.69
N LEU A 109 20.39 19.77 29.17
CA LEU A 109 21.16 20.72 28.36
C LEU A 109 22.60 20.22 28.32
N VAL A 110 23.08 19.82 27.15
CA VAL A 110 24.41 19.25 26.99
C VAL A 110 25.32 20.18 26.20
N HIS A 111 26.58 20.23 26.61
CA HIS A 111 27.68 20.74 25.81
C HIS A 111 28.41 19.55 25.19
N VAL A 112 28.48 19.52 23.87
CA VAL A 112 29.16 18.43 23.12
C VAL A 112 30.00 18.99 21.99
N THR A 113 31.16 18.38 21.78
CA THR A 113 32.01 18.62 20.62
C THR A 113 31.91 17.46 19.66
N GLY A 114 31.90 17.72 18.36
CA GLY A 114 31.89 16.67 17.36
C GLY A 114 32.14 17.19 15.97
N LYS A 115 32.26 16.25 15.02
CA LYS A 115 32.44 16.54 13.61
C LYS A 115 31.08 16.57 12.91
N VAL A 116 30.82 17.61 12.12
CA VAL A 116 29.61 17.71 11.31
C VAL A 116 29.73 16.82 10.07
N GLU A 117 28.73 15.97 9.82
CA GLU A 117 28.71 15.00 8.72
C GLU A 117 27.32 14.87 8.10
N GLU A 118 27.28 14.59 6.80
CA GLU A 118 26.06 14.20 6.07
C GLU A 118 25.92 12.68 6.09
N LYS A 119 24.87 12.15 6.73
CA LYS A 119 24.67 10.71 6.83
C LYS A 119 23.19 10.33 6.80
N TYR A 120 22.88 9.26 6.07
CA TYR A 120 21.50 8.78 5.89
C TYR A 120 20.50 9.81 5.33
N GLY A 121 21.00 10.88 4.70
CA GLY A 121 20.19 11.95 4.12
C GLY A 121 19.96 13.14 5.02
N GLN A 122 20.59 13.21 6.21
CA GLN A 122 20.48 14.31 7.17
C GLN A 122 21.84 14.79 7.67
N THR A 123 21.86 16.01 8.21
CA THR A 123 23.01 16.56 8.94
C THR A 123 23.08 15.91 10.32
N GLN A 124 24.27 15.44 10.72
CA GLN A 124 24.52 14.93 12.06
C GLN A 124 25.87 15.40 12.63
N LEU A 125 26.00 15.33 13.96
CA LEU A 125 27.23 15.56 14.70
C LEU A 125 27.79 14.23 15.20
N THR A 126 28.94 13.79 14.69
CA THR A 126 29.65 12.63 15.23
C THR A 126 30.46 13.05 16.44
N LEU A 127 30.05 12.59 17.63
CA LEU A 127 30.62 13.01 18.92
C LEU A 127 32.13 12.73 19.00
N SER A 128 32.91 13.74 19.40
CA SER A 128 34.32 13.64 19.72
C SER A 128 34.56 14.07 21.17
N GLY A 129 34.89 13.11 22.04
CA GLY A 129 35.12 13.37 23.47
C GLY A 129 33.91 13.05 24.35
N ALA A 130 33.81 13.74 25.49
CA ALA A 130 32.80 13.50 26.50
C ALA A 130 31.56 14.41 26.31
N ILE A 131 30.46 14.02 26.94
CA ILE A 131 29.24 14.84 27.05
C ILE A 131 29.31 15.56 28.40
N ALA A 132 29.25 16.89 28.38
CA ALA A 132 29.10 17.69 29.60
C ALA A 132 27.62 18.07 29.79
N VAL A 133 27.03 17.74 30.94
CA VAL A 133 25.64 18.12 31.27
C VAL A 133 25.67 19.46 32.00
N CYS A 134 25.13 20.50 31.37
CA CYS A 134 25.13 21.87 31.86
C CYS A 134 23.93 22.17 32.76
N ALA A 135 22.78 21.57 32.46
CA ALA A 135 21.57 21.64 33.26
C ALA A 135 20.70 20.40 33.01
N ASN A 136 19.78 20.11 33.94
CA ASN A 136 18.81 19.02 33.84
C ASN A 136 17.38 19.59 33.79
N GLY A 137 16.41 18.77 33.40
CA GLY A 137 14.98 19.12 33.46
C GLY A 137 14.57 20.26 32.53
N GLN A 138 15.34 20.49 31.46
CA GLN A 138 15.05 21.47 30.43
C GLN A 138 13.99 20.95 29.48
N THR A 139 13.28 21.87 28.84
CA THR A 139 12.26 21.57 27.82
C THR A 139 12.48 22.44 26.60
N VAL A 140 12.05 21.96 25.45
CA VAL A 140 11.93 22.75 24.22
C VAL A 140 10.50 22.75 23.76
N THR A 141 10.04 23.86 23.19
CA THR A 141 8.70 23.92 22.60
C THR A 141 8.67 23.11 21.29
N PRO A 142 7.79 22.09 21.14
CA PRO A 142 7.62 21.37 19.88
C PRO A 142 7.18 22.31 18.75
N ALA A 143 7.75 22.13 17.56
CA ALA A 143 7.27 22.81 16.36
C ALA A 143 5.93 22.21 15.91
N THR A 144 4.99 23.05 15.47
CA THR A 144 3.73 22.56 14.91
C THR A 144 3.94 22.21 13.45
N LEU A 145 3.72 20.94 13.08
CA LEU A 145 3.76 20.46 11.70
C LEU A 145 2.34 20.06 11.27
N THR A 146 1.93 20.48 10.08
CA THR A 146 0.62 20.14 9.51
C THR A 146 0.77 19.54 8.12
N LEU A 147 -0.07 18.55 7.82
CA LEU A 147 -0.19 17.93 6.50
C LEU A 147 -1.47 18.42 5.78
N PRO A 148 -1.43 18.62 4.46
CA PRO A 148 -0.23 18.62 3.62
C PRO A 148 0.69 19.80 3.92
N VAL A 149 2.00 19.63 3.70
CA VAL A 149 2.95 20.74 3.69
C VAL A 149 2.83 21.55 2.39
N ASP A 150 3.20 22.82 2.40
CA ASP A 150 3.13 23.68 1.21
C ASP A 150 4.09 23.22 0.10
N ASN A 151 5.28 22.75 0.49
CA ASN A 151 6.26 22.17 -0.42
C ASN A 151 7.07 21.06 0.29
N PRO A 152 7.65 20.08 -0.42
CA PRO A 152 8.41 18.99 0.21
C PRO A 152 9.62 19.45 1.05
N GLY A 153 10.17 20.64 0.77
CA GLY A 153 11.26 21.23 1.54
C GLY A 153 10.86 21.66 2.96
N THR A 154 9.56 21.83 3.24
CA THR A 154 9.06 22.17 4.58
C THR A 154 9.48 21.16 5.64
N PHE A 155 9.61 19.87 5.31
CA PHE A 155 10.08 18.87 6.28
C PHE A 155 11.53 19.11 6.71
N ALA A 156 12.41 19.51 5.78
CA ALA A 156 13.82 19.78 6.08
C ALA A 156 14.00 20.95 7.06
N ALA A 157 13.06 21.91 7.07
CA ALA A 157 13.06 23.01 8.03
C ALA A 157 12.86 22.55 9.49
N TYR A 158 12.44 21.30 9.71
CA TYR A 158 12.20 20.71 11.03
C TYR A 158 13.07 19.46 11.27
N GLU A 159 14.10 19.21 10.45
CA GLU A 159 14.98 18.04 10.57
C GLU A 159 15.65 17.96 11.95
N GLY A 160 15.47 16.85 12.65
CA GLY A 160 15.99 16.62 14.00
C GLY A 160 15.24 17.38 15.10
N MET A 161 14.19 18.14 14.78
CA MET A 161 13.40 18.88 15.76
C MET A 161 12.25 18.04 16.33
N LEU A 162 11.90 18.32 17.58
CA LEU A 162 10.65 17.87 18.19
C LEU A 162 9.48 18.55 17.49
N VAL A 163 8.58 17.75 16.92
CA VAL A 163 7.37 18.20 16.22
C VAL A 163 6.12 17.62 16.86
N ARG A 164 5.02 18.38 16.80
CA ARG A 164 3.66 17.92 17.11
C ARG A 164 2.75 18.12 15.91
N LEU A 165 1.90 17.14 15.63
CA LEU A 165 0.89 17.20 14.59
C LEU A 165 -0.50 17.29 15.24
N PRO A 166 -1.08 18.51 15.37
CA PRO A 166 -2.34 18.69 16.08
C PRO A 166 -3.57 18.16 15.31
N GLN A 167 -3.39 17.82 14.03
CA GLN A 167 -4.44 17.28 13.18
C GLN A 167 -4.73 15.83 13.57
N THR A 168 -6.00 15.44 13.42
CA THR A 168 -6.32 14.01 13.31
C THR A 168 -5.86 13.54 11.93
N LEU A 169 -4.96 12.56 11.89
CA LEU A 169 -4.45 11.96 10.67
C LEU A 169 -5.09 10.59 10.43
N ASN A 170 -4.81 9.98 9.27
CA ASN A 170 -5.19 8.63 8.93
C ASN A 170 -3.95 7.76 8.72
N VAL A 171 -4.01 6.52 9.17
CA VAL A 171 -3.12 5.46 8.68
C VAL A 171 -3.42 5.26 7.20
N THR A 172 -2.45 5.50 6.33
CA THR A 172 -2.58 5.34 4.87
C THR A 172 -1.85 4.11 4.37
N ASP A 173 -0.78 3.69 5.06
CA ASP A 173 -0.05 2.44 4.80
C ASP A 173 0.34 1.73 6.11
N ASN A 174 0.25 0.42 6.13
CA ASN A 174 0.63 -0.47 7.24
C ASN A 174 1.47 -1.67 6.78
N TYR A 175 2.00 -1.65 5.55
CA TYR A 175 2.79 -2.73 4.96
C TYR A 175 4.04 -3.06 5.78
N GLU A 176 4.73 -2.04 6.29
CA GLU A 176 5.97 -2.18 7.06
C GLU A 176 5.74 -2.53 8.54
N LEU A 177 4.50 -2.43 9.04
CA LEU A 177 4.17 -2.47 10.47
C LEU A 177 4.75 -3.70 11.19
N GLY A 178 4.54 -4.91 10.64
CA GLY A 178 5.03 -6.13 11.29
C GLY A 178 6.55 -6.28 11.26
N ARG A 179 7.20 -5.73 10.23
CA ARG A 179 8.64 -5.91 9.99
C ARG A 179 9.48 -4.83 10.63
N TYR A 180 8.98 -3.61 10.69
CA TYR A 180 9.73 -2.42 11.12
C TYR A 180 8.98 -1.57 12.15
N GLY A 181 7.79 -1.99 12.60
CA GLY A 181 7.01 -1.21 13.58
C GLY A 181 6.44 0.10 13.05
N SER A 182 6.63 0.41 11.76
CA SER A 182 6.27 1.69 11.15
C SER A 182 4.93 1.68 10.42
N VAL A 183 4.26 2.84 10.38
CA VAL A 183 3.08 3.09 9.55
C VAL A 183 3.20 4.43 8.83
N MET A 184 2.59 4.54 7.65
CA MET A 184 2.50 5.82 6.94
C MET A 184 1.22 6.54 7.34
N LEU A 185 1.34 7.84 7.62
CA LEU A 185 0.25 8.73 8.00
C LEU A 185 0.03 9.79 6.93
N SER A 186 -1.22 10.22 6.78
CA SER A 186 -1.62 11.33 5.91
C SER A 186 -2.82 12.08 6.49
N ASN A 187 -3.07 13.31 6.03
CA ASN A 187 -4.33 13.99 6.32
C ASN A 187 -5.40 13.51 5.33
N GLY A 188 -6.32 12.66 5.78
CA GLY A 188 -7.24 11.93 4.90
C GLY A 188 -6.57 10.75 4.21
N ARG A 189 -7.36 9.88 3.57
CA ARG A 189 -6.85 8.74 2.78
C ARG A 189 -6.29 9.24 1.45
N LEU A 190 -5.08 8.83 1.11
CA LEU A 190 -4.51 9.16 -0.20
C LEU A 190 -5.12 8.28 -1.30
N ARG A 191 -5.26 8.85 -2.48
CA ARG A 191 -5.83 8.20 -3.65
C ARG A 191 -4.76 8.00 -4.70
N THR A 192 -4.76 6.83 -5.33
CA THR A 192 -3.86 6.59 -6.46
C THR A 192 -4.21 7.59 -7.58
N PRO A 193 -3.24 8.31 -8.17
CA PRO A 193 -3.50 9.40 -9.11
C PRO A 193 -4.50 9.06 -10.22
N THR A 194 -4.24 8.01 -10.99
CA THR A 194 -5.09 7.60 -12.12
C THR A 194 -6.39 6.91 -11.71
N SER A 195 -6.67 6.78 -10.40
CA SER A 195 -7.99 6.39 -9.88
C SER A 195 -8.94 7.57 -9.76
N VAL A 196 -8.45 8.81 -9.68
CA VAL A 196 -9.28 10.01 -9.44
C VAL A 196 -9.14 11.09 -10.52
N VAL A 197 -8.05 11.07 -11.29
CA VAL A 197 -7.79 12.03 -12.37
C VAL A 197 -7.26 11.34 -13.63
N PRO A 198 -7.44 11.90 -14.84
CA PRO A 198 -6.83 11.38 -16.06
C PRO A 198 -5.28 11.45 -16.03
N PRO A 199 -4.57 10.66 -16.85
CA PRO A 199 -3.10 10.64 -16.90
C PRO A 199 -2.46 12.03 -17.08
N SER A 200 -3.09 12.91 -17.85
CA SER A 200 -2.64 14.30 -18.04
C SER A 200 -2.61 15.16 -16.77
N GLN A 201 -3.27 14.73 -15.70
CA GLN A 201 -3.34 15.42 -14.40
C GLN A 201 -2.70 14.60 -13.28
N ALA A 202 -2.17 13.41 -13.56
CA ALA A 202 -1.65 12.49 -12.55
C ALA A 202 -0.48 13.11 -11.76
N GLN A 203 0.42 13.84 -12.41
CA GLN A 203 1.57 14.46 -11.74
C GLN A 203 1.15 15.44 -10.63
N THR A 204 0.11 16.24 -10.85
CA THR A 204 -0.41 17.15 -9.82
C THR A 204 -0.90 16.40 -8.59
N GLN A 205 -1.56 15.25 -8.77
CA GLN A 205 -2.01 14.40 -7.67
C GLN A 205 -0.85 13.67 -6.97
N ILE A 206 0.16 13.22 -7.73
CA ILE A 206 1.41 12.66 -7.18
C ILE A 206 2.08 13.66 -6.24
N ASP A 207 2.25 14.90 -6.70
CA ASP A 207 2.89 15.95 -5.92
C ASP A 207 2.06 16.31 -4.68
N ALA A 208 0.72 16.31 -4.80
CA ALA A 208 -0.19 16.52 -3.67
C ALA A 208 -0.09 15.41 -2.62
N ASN A 209 -0.06 14.14 -3.03
CA ASN A 209 0.11 13.00 -2.13
C ASN A 209 1.48 13.03 -1.44
N ALA A 210 2.54 13.38 -2.18
CA ALA A 210 3.90 13.47 -1.64
C ALA A 210 4.02 14.54 -0.53
N ARG A 211 3.28 15.65 -0.63
CA ARG A 211 3.20 16.69 0.41
C ARG A 211 2.31 16.29 1.59
N ASN A 212 1.47 15.27 1.45
CA ASN A 212 0.47 14.88 2.43
C ASN A 212 0.80 13.58 3.18
N ARG A 213 2.08 13.20 3.28
CA ARG A 213 2.46 11.95 3.95
C ARG A 213 3.76 12.02 4.70
N LEU A 214 3.82 11.28 5.80
CA LEU A 214 5.04 10.98 6.56
C LEU A 214 4.92 9.60 7.22
N VAL A 215 6.01 9.06 7.73
CA VAL A 215 6.00 7.79 8.46
C VAL A 215 6.00 8.07 9.97
N LEU A 216 5.16 7.36 10.72
CA LEU A 216 5.32 7.19 12.16
C LEU A 216 6.10 5.89 12.38
N ASP A 217 7.24 5.98 13.04
CA ASP A 217 8.19 4.88 13.20
C ASP A 217 8.13 4.27 14.62
N ASP A 218 8.92 3.25 14.91
CA ASP A 218 8.99 2.63 16.25
C ASP A 218 10.22 3.05 17.08
N GLY A 219 11.11 3.89 16.54
CA GLY A 219 12.35 4.29 17.22
C GLY A 219 13.46 3.24 17.18
N SER A 220 13.41 2.26 16.28
CA SER A 220 14.30 1.10 16.24
C SER A 220 14.89 0.83 14.85
N ASN A 221 16.12 0.33 14.80
CA ASN A 221 16.75 -0.24 13.60
C ASN A 221 16.44 -1.74 13.44
N LYS A 222 15.71 -2.35 14.37
CA LYS A 222 15.50 -3.80 14.41
C LYS A 222 14.40 -4.24 13.46
N GLN A 223 14.72 -5.23 12.63
CA GLN A 223 13.71 -5.93 11.85
C GLN A 223 13.04 -7.04 12.67
N ASN A 224 11.76 -7.26 12.40
CA ASN A 224 10.91 -8.28 13.02
C ASN A 224 10.96 -8.19 14.56
N PRO A 225 10.61 -7.01 15.14
CA PRO A 225 10.61 -6.85 16.58
C PRO A 225 9.67 -7.85 17.23
N ALA A 226 10.03 -8.37 18.41
CA ALA A 226 9.20 -9.34 19.12
C ALA A 226 7.81 -8.77 19.49
N THR A 227 7.75 -7.45 19.66
CA THR A 227 6.54 -6.68 19.92
C THR A 227 6.40 -5.60 18.87
N VAL A 228 5.23 -5.52 18.24
CA VAL A 228 4.88 -4.45 17.30
C VAL A 228 4.11 -3.39 18.10
N PRO A 229 4.58 -2.12 18.13
CA PRO A 229 4.05 -1.11 19.05
C PRO A 229 2.64 -0.63 18.70
N TYR A 230 2.21 -0.79 17.44
CA TYR A 230 0.93 -0.28 16.97
C TYR A 230 0.01 -1.39 16.45
N PRO A 231 -1.29 -1.36 16.79
CA PRO A 231 -1.89 -0.49 17.80
C PRO A 231 -1.55 -1.00 19.21
N ALA A 232 -1.61 -0.12 20.21
CA ALA A 232 -1.52 -0.55 21.59
C ALA A 232 -2.72 -1.45 21.98
N PRO A 233 -2.56 -2.41 22.92
CA PRO A 233 -1.32 -2.77 23.61
C PRO A 233 -0.36 -3.61 22.74
N GLN A 234 -0.87 -4.31 21.71
CA GLN A 234 -0.07 -5.04 20.73
C GLN A 234 -0.90 -5.41 19.49
N LEU A 235 -0.26 -5.50 18.33
CA LEU A 235 -0.86 -6.05 17.12
C LEU A 235 -1.26 -7.52 17.33
N SER A 236 -2.43 -7.92 16.84
CA SER A 236 -2.83 -9.31 16.71
C SER A 236 -3.92 -9.46 15.65
N ALA A 237 -4.31 -10.70 15.32
CA ALA A 237 -5.45 -10.94 14.45
C ALA A 237 -6.75 -10.33 15.01
N ALA A 238 -6.89 -10.21 16.34
CA ALA A 238 -8.05 -9.60 16.99
C ALA A 238 -7.91 -8.08 17.22
N ASN A 239 -6.66 -7.57 17.31
CA ASN A 239 -6.34 -6.15 17.49
C ASN A 239 -5.48 -5.66 16.32
N THR A 240 -6.12 -5.40 15.17
CA THR A 240 -5.46 -4.98 13.92
C THR A 240 -5.26 -3.46 13.88
N LEU A 241 -4.38 -2.98 12.99
CA LEU A 241 -4.21 -1.56 12.63
C LEU A 241 -4.51 -1.37 11.15
N ARG A 242 -5.77 -1.09 10.83
CA ARG A 242 -6.20 -0.97 9.44
C ARG A 242 -5.81 0.38 8.83
N ALA A 243 -5.46 0.40 7.55
CA ALA A 243 -5.47 1.65 6.79
C ALA A 243 -6.89 2.26 6.87
N GLY A 244 -6.97 3.58 6.97
CA GLY A 244 -8.20 4.31 7.28
C GLY A 244 -8.44 4.56 8.77
N TYR A 245 -7.75 3.87 9.69
CA TYR A 245 -7.79 4.24 11.11
C TYR A 245 -7.33 5.68 11.29
N THR A 246 -8.07 6.47 12.07
CA THR A 246 -7.61 7.80 12.46
C THR A 246 -6.64 7.70 13.63
N VAL A 247 -5.68 8.63 13.68
CA VAL A 247 -4.69 8.75 14.75
C VAL A 247 -4.62 10.19 15.24
N ARG A 248 -4.50 10.36 16.55
CA ARG A 248 -4.30 11.65 17.23
C ARG A 248 -3.06 11.58 18.12
N ASP A 249 -2.65 12.74 18.62
CA ASP A 249 -1.58 12.88 19.60
C ASP A 249 -0.23 12.39 19.04
N VAL A 250 0.03 12.69 17.76
CA VAL A 250 1.30 12.38 17.09
C VAL A 250 2.31 13.47 17.45
N GLU A 251 3.32 13.09 18.23
CA GLU A 251 4.43 13.93 18.65
C GLU A 251 5.71 13.09 18.68
N GLY A 252 6.83 13.68 18.28
CA GLY A 252 8.11 13.00 18.21
C GLY A 252 9.17 13.83 17.49
N VAL A 253 10.34 13.25 17.28
CA VAL A 253 11.40 13.92 16.52
C VAL A 253 11.21 13.66 15.03
N LEU A 254 11.11 14.71 14.21
CA LEU A 254 11.09 14.57 12.76
C LEU A 254 12.52 14.33 12.25
N GLU A 255 12.75 13.24 11.53
CA GLU A 255 14.04 12.96 10.89
C GLU A 255 13.85 12.38 9.49
N VAL A 256 14.94 12.22 8.74
CA VAL A 256 14.95 11.41 7.51
C VAL A 256 15.79 10.17 7.71
N ARG A 257 15.18 9.01 7.46
CA ARG A 257 15.85 7.71 7.51
C ARG A 257 15.23 6.79 6.48
N TYR A 258 16.07 5.96 5.85
CA TYR A 258 15.65 5.02 4.79
C TYR A 258 14.93 5.71 3.62
N GLY A 259 15.26 6.98 3.33
CA GLY A 259 14.69 7.74 2.22
C GLY A 259 13.28 8.29 2.46
N ALA A 260 12.80 8.32 3.70
CA ALA A 260 11.49 8.88 4.06
C ALA A 260 11.55 9.77 5.30
N TRP A 261 10.71 10.81 5.32
CA TRP A 261 10.46 11.63 6.50
C TRP A 261 9.68 10.84 7.54
N ARG A 262 10.21 10.80 8.76
CA ARG A 262 9.75 9.96 9.86
C ARG A 262 9.59 10.79 11.12
N VAL A 263 8.50 10.56 11.85
CA VAL A 263 8.36 10.98 13.24
C VAL A 263 8.78 9.81 14.11
N GLN A 264 9.88 9.98 14.83
CA GLN A 264 10.37 9.02 15.81
C GLN A 264 9.67 9.26 17.16
N PRO A 265 8.96 8.27 17.71
CA PRO A 265 8.28 8.41 18.99
C PRO A 265 9.31 8.66 20.10
N LEU A 266 8.96 9.50 21.07
CA LEU A 266 9.82 9.76 22.21
C LEU A 266 9.92 8.50 23.09
N PRO A 267 11.13 8.02 23.42
CA PRO A 267 11.29 6.87 24.30
C PRO A 267 10.54 7.04 25.62
N GLY A 268 9.63 6.11 25.93
CA GLY A 268 8.82 6.14 27.14
C GLY A 268 7.56 7.03 27.09
N ALA A 269 7.30 7.73 25.98
CA ALA A 269 6.04 8.43 25.78
C ALA A 269 4.89 7.46 25.50
N ALA A 270 3.65 7.94 25.71
CA ALA A 270 2.46 7.19 25.33
C ALA A 270 2.40 7.03 23.80
N ALA A 271 1.91 5.87 23.34
CA ALA A 271 1.67 5.67 21.92
C ALA A 271 0.55 6.60 21.41
N PRO A 272 0.60 7.03 20.13
CA PRO A 272 -0.48 7.78 19.52
C PRO A 272 -1.83 7.04 19.61
N ALA A 273 -2.91 7.80 19.71
CA ALA A 273 -4.25 7.27 19.93
C ALA A 273 -4.93 6.91 18.59
N PHE A 274 -4.99 5.61 18.26
CA PHE A 274 -5.69 5.10 17.08
C PHE A 274 -7.18 4.83 17.38
N ASP A 275 -8.10 5.33 16.56
CA ASP A 275 -9.55 5.07 16.69
C ASP A 275 -10.01 3.98 15.71
N THR A 276 -10.25 2.79 16.24
CA THR A 276 -10.66 1.61 15.46
C THR A 276 -12.05 1.75 14.81
N ARG A 277 -12.88 2.67 15.30
CA ARG A 277 -14.26 2.89 14.80
C ARG A 277 -14.29 3.67 13.48
N SER A 278 -13.17 4.27 13.08
CA SER A 278 -13.08 5.05 11.84
C SER A 278 -13.01 4.19 10.57
N ASN A 279 -12.54 2.93 10.68
CA ASN A 279 -12.65 1.94 9.60
C ASN A 279 -12.77 0.52 10.20
N PRO A 280 -13.89 0.15 10.84
CA PRO A 280 -14.02 -1.13 11.51
C PRO A 280 -14.10 -2.27 10.50
N ARG A 281 -13.62 -3.46 10.88
CA ARG A 281 -13.87 -4.69 10.14
C ARG A 281 -15.38 -4.92 9.98
N THR A 282 -15.82 -5.26 8.78
CA THR A 282 -17.26 -5.49 8.47
C THR A 282 -17.52 -6.92 8.05
N ASN A 283 -18.71 -7.43 8.33
CA ASN A 283 -19.21 -8.67 7.71
C ASN A 283 -19.43 -8.47 6.20
N ALA A 284 -19.57 -9.58 5.47
CA ALA A 284 -19.85 -9.52 4.04
C ALA A 284 -21.12 -8.68 3.74
N PRO A 285 -21.11 -7.88 2.66
CA PRO A 285 -22.26 -7.07 2.28
C PRO A 285 -23.51 -7.93 2.09
N ALA A 286 -24.63 -7.48 2.66
CA ALA A 286 -25.92 -8.14 2.46
C ALA A 286 -26.29 -8.15 0.97
N ARG A 287 -27.03 -9.19 0.54
CA ARG A 287 -27.57 -9.28 -0.81
C ARG A 287 -28.71 -8.28 -1.00
N ASP A 288 -28.69 -7.53 -2.10
CA ASP A 288 -29.81 -6.66 -2.46
C ASP A 288 -31.09 -7.52 -2.58
N PRO A 289 -32.19 -7.15 -1.89
CA PRO A 289 -33.39 -7.97 -1.81
C PRO A 289 -34.14 -8.09 -3.14
N LYS A 290 -33.84 -7.24 -4.13
CA LYS A 290 -34.40 -7.28 -5.49
C LYS A 290 -33.50 -8.04 -6.45
N SER A 291 -32.32 -8.47 -6.02
CA SER A 291 -31.43 -9.31 -6.81
C SER A 291 -31.83 -10.77 -6.70
N ASN A 292 -31.56 -11.49 -7.77
CA ASN A 292 -31.83 -12.91 -7.85
C ASN A 292 -30.58 -13.70 -8.26
N LEU A 293 -29.52 -13.02 -8.68
CA LEU A 293 -28.20 -13.55 -8.94
C LEU A 293 -27.15 -12.65 -8.29
N ARG A 294 -26.12 -13.23 -7.68
CA ARG A 294 -24.92 -12.54 -7.18
C ARG A 294 -23.69 -13.15 -7.83
N VAL A 295 -22.90 -12.31 -8.48
CA VAL A 295 -21.59 -12.68 -9.02
C VAL A 295 -20.52 -12.00 -8.16
N ALA A 296 -19.45 -12.71 -7.84
CA ALA A 296 -18.29 -12.13 -7.18
C ALA A 296 -17.03 -12.24 -8.04
N SER A 297 -16.12 -11.29 -7.88
CA SER A 297 -14.77 -11.30 -8.45
C SER A 297 -13.76 -11.21 -7.31
N PHE A 298 -12.77 -12.09 -7.27
CA PHE A 298 -11.80 -12.11 -6.20
C PHE A 298 -10.42 -12.60 -6.64
N ASN A 299 -9.42 -11.70 -6.58
CA ASN A 299 -8.02 -12.08 -6.64
C ASN A 299 -7.62 -12.69 -5.28
N VAL A 300 -7.19 -13.96 -5.26
CA VAL A 300 -6.92 -14.72 -4.03
C VAL A 300 -5.43 -14.90 -3.69
N LEU A 301 -4.55 -14.05 -4.26
CA LEU A 301 -3.13 -13.93 -3.91
C LEU A 301 -2.34 -15.24 -3.97
N ASN A 302 -2.00 -15.68 -5.18
CA ASN A 302 -1.29 -16.92 -5.48
C ASN A 302 -1.78 -18.13 -4.66
N TYR A 303 -3.02 -18.56 -4.87
CA TYR A 303 -3.54 -19.82 -4.30
C TYR A 303 -2.94 -21.03 -5.04
N PHE A 304 -1.82 -21.53 -4.51
CA PHE A 304 -1.06 -22.65 -5.04
C PHE A 304 -1.15 -23.82 -4.06
N ASN A 305 -1.76 -24.93 -4.49
CA ASN A 305 -1.97 -26.13 -3.67
C ASN A 305 -0.86 -27.17 -3.85
N GLY A 306 0.24 -26.82 -4.53
CA GLY A 306 1.36 -27.70 -4.80
C GLY A 306 0.95 -28.85 -5.72
N ASN A 307 1.14 -30.09 -5.26
CA ASN A 307 0.71 -31.30 -5.98
C ASN A 307 -0.72 -31.75 -5.62
N GLY A 308 -1.45 -31.00 -4.80
CA GLY A 308 -2.80 -31.35 -4.33
C GLY A 308 -2.85 -32.47 -3.28
N LEU A 309 -1.70 -33.00 -2.86
CA LEU A 309 -1.56 -34.09 -1.87
C LEU A 309 -0.74 -33.66 -0.64
N GLY A 310 -0.52 -32.35 -0.47
CA GLY A 310 0.23 -31.78 0.66
C GLY A 310 1.74 -31.62 0.44
N GLY A 311 2.23 -31.83 -0.78
CA GLY A 311 3.63 -31.60 -1.18
C GLY A 311 3.76 -30.65 -2.37
N GLY A 312 4.99 -30.46 -2.88
CA GLY A 312 5.26 -29.67 -4.09
C GLY A 312 5.33 -28.15 -3.89
N PHE A 313 5.48 -27.68 -2.65
CA PHE A 313 5.63 -26.25 -2.34
C PHE A 313 7.05 -25.72 -2.58
N ASP A 314 8.00 -26.62 -2.81
CA ASP A 314 9.40 -26.38 -3.16
C ASP A 314 9.64 -26.20 -4.67
N ASP A 315 8.60 -26.32 -5.51
CA ASP A 315 8.69 -26.04 -6.95
C ASP A 315 9.20 -24.59 -7.17
N PRO A 316 10.25 -24.37 -7.99
CA PRO A 316 10.75 -23.03 -8.30
C PRO A 316 9.71 -22.08 -8.91
N ASN A 317 8.68 -22.62 -9.55
CA ASN A 317 7.56 -21.86 -10.11
C ASN A 317 6.44 -21.60 -9.08
N ASN A 318 6.55 -22.12 -7.85
CA ASN A 318 5.57 -21.86 -6.80
C ASN A 318 5.60 -20.40 -6.36
N ARG A 319 4.53 -19.68 -6.65
CA ARG A 319 4.35 -18.26 -6.30
C ARG A 319 3.51 -18.06 -5.04
N GLY A 320 2.89 -19.11 -4.51
CA GLY A 320 2.06 -19.06 -3.29
C GLY A 320 2.81 -19.38 -2.00
N ALA A 321 2.08 -19.98 -1.06
CA ALA A 321 2.60 -20.48 0.21
C ALA A 321 3.85 -21.35 0.02
N LYS A 322 4.86 -21.20 0.90
CA LYS A 322 6.15 -21.90 0.76
C LYS A 322 6.17 -23.26 1.43
N THR A 323 5.18 -23.56 2.25
CA THR A 323 5.04 -24.83 2.95
C THR A 323 3.57 -25.23 3.04
N TYR A 324 3.31 -26.52 3.26
CA TYR A 324 1.94 -27.01 3.45
C TYR A 324 1.21 -26.35 4.65
N PRO A 325 1.85 -26.13 5.82
CA PRO A 325 1.20 -25.37 6.91
C PRO A 325 0.82 -23.94 6.54
N GLU A 326 1.65 -23.23 5.76
CA GLU A 326 1.28 -21.90 5.24
C GLU A 326 0.10 -21.98 4.28
N PHE A 327 0.07 -22.99 3.41
CA PHE A 327 -1.06 -23.22 2.49
C PHE A 327 -2.36 -23.50 3.24
N GLN A 328 -2.33 -24.35 4.29
CA GLN A 328 -3.52 -24.60 5.12
C GLN A 328 -4.04 -23.30 5.77
N ARG A 329 -3.13 -22.43 6.21
CA ARG A 329 -3.49 -21.12 6.78
C ARG A 329 -4.13 -20.20 5.72
N GLN A 330 -3.57 -20.17 4.52
CA GLN A 330 -4.09 -19.42 3.38
C GLN A 330 -5.47 -19.94 2.95
N GLU A 331 -5.60 -21.26 2.74
CA GLU A 331 -6.83 -21.95 2.33
C GLU A 331 -7.95 -21.66 3.32
N ALA A 332 -7.71 -21.76 4.64
CA ALA A 332 -8.73 -21.49 5.64
C ALA A 332 -9.29 -20.06 5.53
N LYS A 333 -8.42 -19.05 5.35
CA LYS A 333 -8.85 -17.65 5.19
C LYS A 333 -9.63 -17.42 3.89
N ILE A 334 -9.12 -17.94 2.76
CA ILE A 334 -9.79 -17.82 1.45
C ILE A 334 -11.14 -18.53 1.47
N VAL A 335 -11.22 -19.76 1.99
CA VAL A 335 -12.48 -20.51 2.10
C VAL A 335 -13.48 -19.78 3.00
N SER A 336 -13.01 -19.18 4.11
CA SER A 336 -13.86 -18.35 4.97
C SER A 336 -14.43 -17.15 4.20
N ALA A 337 -13.59 -16.44 3.44
CA ALA A 337 -14.03 -15.31 2.62
C ALA A 337 -15.04 -15.76 1.54
N LEU A 338 -14.71 -16.78 0.75
CA LEU A 338 -15.55 -17.27 -0.35
C LEU A 338 -16.93 -17.74 0.11
N LYS A 339 -17.01 -18.42 1.26
CA LYS A 339 -18.30 -18.82 1.86
C LYS A 339 -19.14 -17.61 2.29
N ALA A 340 -18.49 -16.59 2.86
CA ALA A 340 -19.18 -15.40 3.34
C ALA A 340 -19.72 -14.50 2.20
N LEU A 341 -19.11 -14.53 1.01
CA LEU A 341 -19.60 -13.77 -0.16
C LEU A 341 -21.05 -14.09 -0.52
N ASN A 342 -21.49 -15.33 -0.24
CA ASN A 342 -22.82 -15.82 -0.59
C ASN A 342 -23.16 -15.56 -2.07
N ALA A 343 -22.19 -15.82 -2.95
CA ALA A 343 -22.31 -15.64 -4.39
C ALA A 343 -22.77 -16.92 -5.09
N ASP A 344 -23.42 -16.77 -6.24
CA ASP A 344 -23.89 -17.89 -7.07
C ASP A 344 -22.84 -18.29 -8.12
N VAL A 345 -22.04 -17.31 -8.57
CA VAL A 345 -20.85 -17.49 -9.43
C VAL A 345 -19.70 -16.66 -8.87
N ILE A 346 -18.49 -17.22 -8.82
CA ILE A 346 -17.28 -16.54 -8.38
C ILE A 346 -16.22 -16.64 -9.49
N GLY A 347 -15.79 -15.49 -10.00
CA GLY A 347 -14.58 -15.35 -10.79
C GLY A 347 -13.36 -15.18 -9.89
N LEU A 348 -12.32 -15.95 -10.17
CA LEU A 348 -11.10 -15.99 -9.38
C LEU A 348 -9.91 -15.60 -10.25
N MET A 349 -9.01 -14.80 -9.68
CA MET A 349 -7.68 -14.57 -10.22
C MET A 349 -6.66 -15.19 -9.26
N GLU A 350 -5.41 -15.32 -9.69
CA GLU A 350 -4.33 -15.76 -8.82
C GLU A 350 -4.46 -17.24 -8.37
N ILE A 351 -5.00 -18.11 -9.24
CA ILE A 351 -5.07 -19.57 -9.03
C ILE A 351 -3.89 -20.25 -9.70
N GLN A 352 -3.29 -21.26 -9.07
CA GLN A 352 -2.26 -22.09 -9.71
C GLN A 352 -2.79 -22.77 -10.97
N ASN A 353 -2.05 -22.64 -12.07
CA ASN A 353 -2.40 -23.20 -13.37
C ASN A 353 -1.97 -24.67 -13.52
N ASN A 354 -2.50 -25.55 -12.66
CA ASN A 354 -2.24 -27.00 -12.67
C ASN A 354 -3.40 -27.83 -13.27
N GLY A 355 -4.17 -27.20 -14.15
CA GLY A 355 -5.22 -27.83 -14.95
C GLY A 355 -6.55 -28.00 -14.21
N TYR A 356 -7.33 -28.99 -14.64
CA TYR A 356 -8.70 -29.22 -14.18
C TYR A 356 -8.91 -30.67 -13.71
N GLY A 357 -7.87 -31.36 -13.22
CA GLY A 357 -8.01 -32.67 -12.58
C GLY A 357 -8.52 -32.56 -11.14
N GLU A 358 -8.82 -33.69 -10.49
CA GLU A 358 -9.29 -33.72 -9.08
C GLU A 358 -8.31 -33.08 -8.09
N LEU A 359 -7.01 -33.11 -8.41
CA LEU A 359 -5.94 -32.50 -7.61
C LEU A 359 -5.67 -31.03 -7.95
N SER A 360 -6.35 -30.46 -8.95
CA SER A 360 -6.14 -29.06 -9.33
C SER A 360 -6.57 -28.10 -8.22
N ALA A 361 -5.88 -26.95 -8.16
CA ALA A 361 -6.15 -25.92 -7.16
C ALA A 361 -7.62 -25.48 -7.18
N VAL A 362 -8.16 -25.25 -8.38
CA VAL A 362 -9.55 -24.80 -8.56
C VAL A 362 -10.58 -25.85 -8.13
N ARG A 363 -10.38 -27.15 -8.42
CA ARG A 363 -11.33 -28.19 -8.02
C ARG A 363 -11.30 -28.46 -6.52
N GLN A 364 -10.12 -28.48 -5.91
CA GLN A 364 -10.01 -28.62 -4.47
C GLN A 364 -10.64 -27.42 -3.74
N LEU A 365 -10.39 -26.20 -4.23
CA LEU A 365 -11.02 -25.00 -3.67
C LEU A 365 -12.55 -25.04 -3.78
N ALA A 366 -13.10 -25.40 -4.94
CA ALA A 366 -14.55 -25.57 -5.12
C ALA A 366 -15.13 -26.61 -4.15
N ALA A 367 -14.46 -27.76 -3.98
CA ALA A 367 -14.91 -28.81 -3.06
C ALA A 367 -15.01 -28.32 -1.60
N LYS A 368 -14.15 -27.39 -1.16
CA LYS A 368 -14.19 -26.80 0.19
C LYS A 368 -15.41 -25.90 0.43
N LEU A 369 -16.03 -25.39 -0.62
CA LEU A 369 -17.26 -24.60 -0.55
C LEU A 369 -18.52 -25.48 -0.43
N GLY A 370 -18.45 -26.74 -0.89
CA GLY A 370 -19.48 -27.75 -0.70
C GLY A 370 -19.75 -28.58 -1.95
N SER A 371 -20.54 -29.66 -1.80
CA SER A 371 -20.79 -30.64 -2.85
C SER A 371 -21.58 -30.13 -4.06
N ASN A 372 -22.13 -28.91 -4.01
CA ASN A 372 -22.85 -28.27 -5.12
C ASN A 372 -21.97 -27.32 -5.93
N TRP A 373 -20.78 -27.00 -5.43
CA TRP A 373 -19.86 -26.12 -6.14
C TRP A 373 -19.18 -26.87 -7.29
N ARG A 374 -19.14 -26.23 -8.46
CA ARG A 374 -18.60 -26.77 -9.70
C ARG A 374 -17.57 -25.79 -10.26
N VAL A 375 -16.72 -26.30 -11.14
CA VAL A 375 -15.70 -25.52 -11.86
C VAL A 375 -16.12 -25.41 -13.32
N VAL A 376 -15.95 -24.23 -13.91
CA VAL A 376 -16.02 -24.06 -15.36
C VAL A 376 -14.73 -24.62 -15.98
N ASP A 377 -14.87 -25.70 -16.73
CA ASP A 377 -13.77 -26.39 -17.41
C ASP A 377 -13.86 -26.09 -18.93
N PRO A 378 -12.90 -25.37 -19.52
CA PRO A 378 -12.89 -25.06 -20.94
C PRO A 378 -12.47 -26.25 -21.83
N GLY A 379 -12.21 -27.43 -21.26
CA GLY A 379 -11.78 -28.61 -22.01
C GLY A 379 -10.31 -28.54 -22.47
N THR A 380 -9.51 -27.66 -21.86
CA THR A 380 -8.07 -27.55 -22.12
C THR A 380 -7.28 -28.13 -20.95
N SER A 381 -6.04 -28.58 -21.20
CA SER A 381 -5.18 -29.12 -20.13
C SER A 381 -4.80 -28.06 -19.09
N ARG A 382 -4.66 -26.81 -19.52
CA ARG A 382 -4.42 -25.61 -18.72
C ARG A 382 -4.88 -24.37 -19.49
N LEU A 383 -5.02 -23.25 -18.79
CA LEU A 383 -5.45 -21.98 -19.36
C LEU A 383 -4.23 -21.05 -19.49
N GLY A 384 -3.66 -20.94 -20.69
CA GLY A 384 -2.41 -20.21 -20.92
C GLY A 384 -1.15 -20.94 -20.47
N GLY A 385 -0.02 -20.22 -20.53
CA GLY A 385 1.30 -20.74 -20.18
C GLY A 385 1.88 -20.25 -18.85
N ASP A 386 1.31 -19.20 -18.24
CA ASP A 386 1.78 -18.68 -16.95
C ASP A 386 1.43 -19.65 -15.80
N ALA A 387 2.23 -19.61 -14.74
CA ALA A 387 1.99 -20.41 -13.53
C ALA A 387 0.70 -20.01 -12.81
N ILE A 388 0.21 -18.78 -13.05
CA ILE A 388 -1.03 -18.25 -12.52
C ILE A 388 -2.09 -18.23 -13.63
N THR A 389 -3.33 -18.55 -13.27
CA THR A 389 -4.47 -18.47 -14.17
C THR A 389 -5.71 -17.87 -13.50
N VAL A 390 -6.71 -17.54 -14.31
CA VAL A 390 -8.06 -17.22 -13.84
C VAL A 390 -8.88 -18.50 -13.73
N ALA A 391 -9.90 -18.48 -12.88
CA ALA A 391 -10.85 -19.57 -12.76
C ALA A 391 -12.26 -19.05 -12.54
N MET A 392 -13.23 -19.94 -12.70
CA MET A 392 -14.62 -19.64 -12.37
C MET A 392 -15.27 -20.85 -11.72
N ILE A 393 -15.93 -20.60 -10.60
CA ILE A 393 -16.67 -21.60 -9.84
C ILE A 393 -18.12 -21.15 -9.61
N TYR A 394 -19.05 -22.08 -9.49
CA TYR A 394 -20.48 -21.76 -9.37
C TYR A 394 -21.23 -22.77 -8.50
N ASP A 395 -22.31 -22.32 -7.85
CA ASP A 395 -23.24 -23.20 -7.12
C ASP A 395 -24.27 -23.78 -8.10
N SER A 396 -24.22 -25.09 -8.33
CA SER A 396 -25.11 -25.79 -9.27
C SER A 396 -26.58 -25.80 -8.84
N ARG A 397 -26.91 -25.35 -7.63
CA ARG A 397 -28.31 -25.14 -7.20
C ARG A 397 -28.88 -23.81 -7.68
N ALA A 398 -28.02 -22.82 -7.93
CA ALA A 398 -28.43 -21.46 -8.27
C ALA A 398 -28.38 -21.21 -9.78
N VAL A 399 -27.36 -21.75 -10.46
CA VAL A 399 -27.14 -21.56 -11.90
C VAL A 399 -26.69 -22.84 -12.60
N GLU A 400 -26.94 -22.89 -13.90
CA GLU A 400 -26.40 -23.89 -14.83
C GLU A 400 -25.61 -23.19 -15.96
N PRO A 401 -24.47 -23.76 -16.39
CA PRO A 401 -23.78 -23.28 -17.58
C PRO A 401 -24.61 -23.59 -18.83
N VAL A 402 -24.66 -22.64 -19.75
CA VAL A 402 -25.28 -22.79 -21.08
C VAL A 402 -24.28 -22.40 -22.17
N GLY A 403 -24.28 -23.12 -23.28
CA GLY A 403 -23.24 -22.98 -24.30
C GLY A 403 -21.88 -23.50 -23.84
N ARG A 404 -20.81 -23.12 -24.57
CA ARG A 404 -19.44 -23.57 -24.26
C ARG A 404 -18.71 -22.58 -23.36
N ALA A 405 -17.87 -23.10 -22.47
CA ALA A 405 -16.80 -22.34 -21.86
C ALA A 405 -15.81 -21.92 -22.97
N SER A 406 -15.33 -20.67 -22.92
CA SER A 406 -14.51 -20.09 -23.99
C SER A 406 -13.35 -19.29 -23.41
N THR A 407 -12.23 -19.29 -24.12
CA THR A 407 -11.00 -18.57 -23.76
C THR A 407 -10.47 -17.78 -24.95
N LEU A 408 -9.59 -16.82 -24.68
CA LEU A 408 -8.90 -16.01 -25.67
C LEU A 408 -7.38 -16.03 -25.44
N ALA A 409 -6.62 -16.52 -26.40
CA ALA A 409 -5.18 -16.28 -26.42
C ALA A 409 -4.92 -14.81 -26.79
N ILE A 410 -4.53 -13.99 -25.80
CA ILE A 410 -4.25 -12.57 -26.00
C ILE A 410 -2.81 -12.39 -26.51
N ASP A 411 -1.84 -12.78 -25.69
CA ASP A 411 -0.40 -12.76 -25.90
C ASP A 411 0.29 -13.62 -24.80
N ASP A 412 1.60 -13.52 -24.65
CA ASP A 412 2.40 -14.23 -23.64
C ASP A 412 2.62 -13.42 -22.34
N LYS A 413 1.98 -12.25 -22.20
CA LYS A 413 2.12 -11.34 -21.05
C LYS A 413 0.86 -11.30 -20.18
N ASN A 414 -0.31 -11.38 -20.79
CA ASN A 414 -1.61 -11.38 -20.13
C ASN A 414 -2.06 -12.82 -19.85
N ARG A 415 -2.80 -13.02 -18.75
CA ARG A 415 -3.43 -14.33 -18.51
C ARG A 415 -4.63 -14.44 -19.45
N GLN A 416 -4.85 -15.65 -19.98
CA GLN A 416 -6.00 -15.88 -20.84
C GLN A 416 -7.29 -15.74 -20.01
N PRO A 417 -8.30 -14.98 -20.49
CA PRO A 417 -9.59 -14.85 -19.83
C PRO A 417 -10.42 -16.13 -19.99
N LEU A 418 -11.40 -16.31 -19.11
CA LEU A 418 -12.37 -17.41 -19.16
C LEU A 418 -13.79 -16.85 -19.19
N ALA A 419 -14.56 -17.19 -20.22
CA ALA A 419 -15.95 -16.80 -20.37
C ALA A 419 -16.90 -18.02 -20.33
N GLN A 420 -18.03 -17.88 -19.63
CA GLN A 420 -19.11 -18.86 -19.58
C GLN A 420 -20.44 -18.14 -19.48
N SER A 421 -21.43 -18.60 -20.24
CA SER A 421 -22.80 -18.13 -20.07
C SER A 421 -23.52 -18.97 -19.02
N PHE A 422 -24.26 -18.32 -18.13
CA PHE A 422 -25.06 -18.98 -17.09
C PHE A 422 -26.52 -18.61 -17.23
N ARG A 423 -27.37 -19.56 -16.89
CA ARG A 423 -28.80 -19.36 -16.66
C ARG A 423 -29.10 -19.72 -15.21
N ARG A 424 -29.97 -18.97 -14.55
CA ARG A 424 -30.47 -19.34 -13.23
C ARG A 424 -31.32 -20.60 -13.32
N ILE A 425 -31.23 -21.48 -12.34
CA ILE A 425 -32.15 -22.62 -12.22
C ILE A 425 -33.58 -22.07 -12.12
N GLY A 426 -34.48 -22.57 -12.98
CA GLY A 426 -35.86 -22.11 -13.11
C GLY A 426 -36.07 -20.80 -13.89
N GLY A 427 -35.00 -20.14 -14.34
CA GLY A 427 -35.08 -18.95 -15.20
C GLY A 427 -34.96 -19.29 -16.69
N ASN A 428 -35.29 -18.34 -17.58
CA ASN A 428 -35.15 -18.50 -19.03
C ASN A 428 -34.10 -17.58 -19.68
N GLN A 429 -33.53 -16.64 -18.91
CA GLN A 429 -32.51 -15.72 -19.39
C GLN A 429 -31.10 -16.16 -19.00
N ALA A 430 -30.17 -16.03 -19.94
CA ALA A 430 -28.75 -16.26 -19.71
C ALA A 430 -27.97 -14.93 -19.69
N LEU A 431 -26.84 -14.90 -18.99
CA LEU A 431 -25.83 -13.83 -19.11
C LEU A 431 -24.45 -14.44 -19.26
N THR A 432 -23.53 -13.76 -19.93
CA THR A 432 -22.13 -14.20 -20.06
C THR A 432 -21.26 -13.54 -19.01
N ILE A 433 -20.56 -14.33 -18.20
CA ILE A 433 -19.54 -13.83 -17.27
C ILE A 433 -18.18 -14.12 -17.90
N ALA A 434 -17.30 -13.12 -17.92
CA ALA A 434 -15.93 -13.23 -18.37
C ALA A 434 -14.98 -12.80 -17.25
N VAL A 435 -14.06 -13.67 -16.84
CA VAL A 435 -13.02 -13.39 -15.85
C VAL A 435 -11.73 -13.09 -16.58
N ASN A 436 -11.04 -12.02 -16.20
CA ASN A 436 -9.75 -11.64 -16.78
C ASN A 436 -8.70 -11.35 -15.70
N HIS A 437 -7.43 -11.40 -16.11
CA HIS A 437 -6.31 -10.97 -15.29
C HIS A 437 -5.19 -10.42 -16.20
N LEU A 438 -5.17 -9.09 -16.36
CA LEU A 438 -4.23 -8.44 -17.28
C LEU A 438 -2.81 -8.36 -16.69
N LYS A 439 -1.84 -8.02 -17.54
CA LYS A 439 -0.43 -7.86 -17.19
C LYS A 439 -0.25 -6.85 -16.04
N SER A 440 0.50 -7.25 -15.03
CA SER A 440 0.84 -6.40 -13.88
C SER A 440 1.58 -5.12 -14.26
N LYS A 441 1.41 -4.06 -13.46
CA LYS A 441 2.10 -2.77 -13.60
C LYS A 441 3.60 -2.82 -13.31
N ASN A 442 4.11 -3.93 -12.77
CA ASN A 442 5.54 -4.12 -12.49
C ASN A 442 6.40 -4.02 -13.77
N CYS A 443 7.48 -3.25 -13.68
CA CYS A 443 8.38 -2.91 -14.78
C CYS A 443 9.47 -3.91 -15.20
N PRO A 444 9.74 -5.05 -14.52
CA PRO A 444 10.70 -6.01 -15.05
C PRO A 444 10.36 -6.38 -16.50
N ASP A 445 11.40 -6.41 -17.33
CA ASP A 445 11.35 -6.72 -18.78
C ASP A 445 10.51 -5.77 -19.64
N ALA A 446 10.03 -4.66 -19.09
CA ALA A 446 9.37 -3.62 -19.87
C ALA A 446 10.36 -2.96 -20.85
N ALA A 447 9.93 -2.74 -22.08
CA ALA A 447 10.74 -2.11 -23.12
C ALA A 447 9.84 -1.25 -24.02
N ASN A 448 10.46 -0.30 -24.73
CA ASN A 448 9.78 0.57 -25.69
C ASN A 448 8.58 1.31 -25.06
N ASP A 449 7.40 1.21 -25.67
CA ASP A 449 6.15 1.83 -25.21
C ASP A 449 5.65 1.26 -23.88
N ASP A 450 6.04 0.05 -23.52
CA ASP A 450 5.67 -0.58 -22.24
C ASP A 450 6.50 -0.08 -21.04
N LEU A 451 7.51 0.77 -21.25
CA LEU A 451 8.18 1.49 -20.15
C LEU A 451 7.20 2.43 -19.43
N ASP A 452 7.49 2.76 -18.18
CA ASP A 452 6.74 3.78 -17.44
C ASP A 452 6.94 5.16 -18.10
N GLN A 453 5.84 5.77 -18.53
CA GLN A 453 5.83 7.07 -19.19
C GLN A 453 5.76 8.24 -18.21
N GLY A 454 5.68 7.97 -16.89
CA GLY A 454 5.57 9.01 -15.86
C GLY A 454 4.21 9.71 -15.84
N ASP A 455 3.18 9.08 -16.41
CA ASP A 455 1.81 9.59 -16.51
C ASP A 455 0.87 8.96 -15.47
N GLY A 456 1.43 8.24 -14.49
CA GLY A 456 0.71 7.52 -13.45
C GLY A 456 0.13 6.17 -13.86
N GLN A 457 0.21 5.79 -15.14
CA GLN A 457 -0.34 4.51 -15.62
C GLN A 457 0.61 3.33 -15.38
N GLY A 458 1.89 3.59 -15.11
CA GLY A 458 2.92 2.59 -14.86
C GLY A 458 3.25 1.73 -16.09
N CYS A 459 4.21 0.82 -15.94
CA CYS A 459 4.66 -0.05 -17.03
C CYS A 459 3.53 -0.92 -17.61
N TRP A 460 3.75 -1.40 -18.83
CA TRP A 460 2.86 -2.29 -19.57
C TRP A 460 1.47 -1.71 -19.88
N ASN A 461 1.29 -0.38 -19.81
CA ASN A 461 0.01 0.24 -20.14
C ASN A 461 -0.42 -0.03 -21.60
N PRO A 462 0.43 0.14 -22.63
CA PRO A 462 0.06 -0.21 -23.99
C PRO A 462 -0.29 -1.69 -24.18
N THR A 463 0.46 -2.61 -23.55
CA THR A 463 0.12 -4.04 -23.55
C THR A 463 -1.24 -4.32 -22.92
N ARG A 464 -1.56 -3.72 -21.76
CA ARG A 464 -2.90 -3.84 -21.15
C ARG A 464 -3.99 -3.26 -22.05
N THR A 465 -3.73 -2.14 -22.74
CA THR A 465 -4.70 -1.50 -23.65
C THR A 465 -4.98 -2.37 -24.87
N ARG A 466 -3.95 -2.99 -25.46
CA ARG A 466 -4.12 -3.97 -26.56
C ARG A 466 -4.90 -5.20 -26.10
N ALA A 467 -4.68 -5.68 -24.87
CA ALA A 467 -5.43 -6.77 -24.29
C ALA A 467 -6.91 -6.41 -24.10
N ALA A 468 -7.20 -5.22 -23.58
CA ALA A 468 -8.55 -4.69 -23.44
C ALA A 468 -9.30 -4.59 -24.79
N ALA A 469 -8.61 -4.17 -25.86
CA ALA A 469 -9.17 -4.16 -27.22
C ALA A 469 -9.60 -5.56 -27.66
N LYS A 470 -8.67 -6.52 -27.57
CA LYS A 470 -8.91 -7.93 -27.93
C LYS A 470 -10.04 -8.55 -27.12
N LEU A 471 -10.13 -8.25 -25.82
CA LEU A 471 -11.22 -8.70 -24.96
C LEU A 471 -12.58 -8.18 -25.45
N ALA A 472 -12.68 -6.88 -25.75
CA ALA A 472 -13.91 -6.29 -26.25
C ALA A 472 -14.36 -6.92 -27.58
N ASP A 473 -13.43 -7.05 -28.54
CA ASP A 473 -13.71 -7.60 -29.87
C ASP A 473 -14.13 -9.08 -29.77
N TRP A 474 -13.45 -9.86 -28.92
CA TRP A 474 -13.78 -11.28 -28.68
C TRP A 474 -15.17 -11.45 -28.06
N LEU A 475 -15.51 -10.66 -27.04
CA LEU A 475 -16.80 -10.74 -26.34
C LEU A 475 -17.97 -10.27 -27.22
N ALA A 476 -17.73 -9.32 -28.13
CA ALA A 476 -18.72 -8.92 -29.13
C ALA A 476 -19.08 -10.07 -30.09
N GLY A 477 -18.18 -11.03 -30.31
CA GLY A 477 -18.37 -12.20 -31.16
C GLY A 477 -19.20 -13.35 -30.56
N THR A 478 -19.80 -13.18 -29.37
CA THR A 478 -20.58 -14.23 -28.68
C THR A 478 -19.79 -15.55 -28.52
N PRO A 479 -18.64 -15.54 -27.82
CA PRO A 479 -17.67 -16.63 -27.88
C PRO A 479 -18.15 -17.94 -27.23
N THR A 480 -19.16 -17.86 -26.35
CA THR A 480 -19.82 -19.00 -25.70
C THR A 480 -20.92 -19.64 -26.57
N GLY A 481 -21.29 -19.00 -27.67
CA GLY A 481 -22.39 -19.43 -28.55
C GLY A 481 -23.79 -19.07 -28.02
N VAL A 482 -23.91 -18.27 -26.95
CA VAL A 482 -25.19 -17.89 -26.34
C VAL A 482 -25.39 -16.38 -26.41
N ALA A 483 -26.40 -15.94 -27.17
CA ALA A 483 -26.91 -14.58 -27.10
C ALA A 483 -27.80 -14.47 -25.85
N GLY A 484 -27.41 -13.65 -24.87
CA GLY A 484 -28.10 -13.49 -23.59
C GLY A 484 -28.36 -12.03 -23.24
N GLN A 485 -28.58 -11.75 -21.96
CA GLN A 485 -28.79 -10.43 -21.36
C GLN A 485 -27.54 -9.54 -21.32
N GLY A 486 -26.50 -9.91 -22.07
CA GLY A 486 -25.24 -9.20 -22.15
C GLY A 486 -24.09 -9.89 -21.41
N VAL A 487 -22.99 -9.14 -21.29
CA VAL A 487 -21.72 -9.59 -20.74
C VAL A 487 -21.41 -8.84 -19.46
N LEU A 488 -21.00 -9.58 -18.43
CA LEU A 488 -20.32 -9.08 -17.23
C LEU A 488 -18.84 -9.47 -17.32
N LEU A 489 -17.98 -8.50 -17.56
CA LEU A 489 -16.54 -8.66 -17.54
C LEU A 489 -16.03 -8.25 -16.16
N ILE A 490 -15.49 -9.22 -15.42
CA ILE A 490 -14.92 -9.04 -14.08
C ILE A 490 -13.45 -9.42 -14.08
N GLY A 491 -12.71 -8.92 -13.10
CA GLY A 491 -11.37 -9.41 -12.81
C GLY A 491 -10.40 -8.31 -12.44
N ASP A 492 -9.13 -8.68 -12.32
CA ASP A 492 -8.02 -7.78 -12.05
C ASP A 492 -7.46 -7.25 -13.38
N PHE A 493 -7.78 -6.00 -13.68
CA PHE A 493 -7.33 -5.36 -14.92
C PHE A 493 -5.92 -4.78 -14.79
N ASN A 494 -5.35 -4.78 -13.58
CA ASN A 494 -4.11 -4.08 -13.28
C ASN A 494 -4.14 -2.62 -13.78
N SER A 495 -5.32 -1.99 -13.82
CA SER A 495 -5.54 -0.63 -14.31
C SER A 495 -6.54 0.13 -13.45
N TYR A 496 -6.21 1.37 -13.11
CA TYR A 496 -7.10 2.26 -12.36
C TYR A 496 -8.16 2.92 -13.28
N THR A 497 -9.15 3.55 -12.66
CA THR A 497 -10.36 4.11 -13.28
C THR A 497 -10.13 4.89 -14.58
N TYR A 498 -9.17 5.81 -14.59
CA TYR A 498 -8.94 6.72 -15.71
C TYR A 498 -7.84 6.25 -16.68
N GLU A 499 -7.32 5.04 -16.49
CA GLU A 499 -6.29 4.48 -17.36
C GLU A 499 -6.86 3.98 -18.69
N ASP A 500 -6.00 3.96 -19.70
CA ASP A 500 -6.35 3.66 -21.08
C ASP A 500 -7.10 2.32 -21.26
N PRO A 501 -6.76 1.21 -20.59
CA PRO A 501 -7.48 -0.06 -20.76
C PRO A 501 -8.96 0.03 -20.35
N ILE A 502 -9.25 0.75 -19.26
CA ILE A 502 -10.61 0.92 -18.75
C ILE A 502 -11.40 1.86 -19.65
N ARG A 503 -10.80 3.00 -20.02
CA ARG A 503 -11.42 3.98 -20.94
C ARG A 503 -11.72 3.36 -22.30
N LEU A 504 -10.84 2.50 -22.79
CA LEU A 504 -11.07 1.76 -24.03
C LEU A 504 -12.30 0.86 -23.91
N LEU A 505 -12.41 0.05 -22.85
CA LEU A 505 -13.58 -0.81 -22.63
C LEU A 505 -14.88 0.00 -22.53
N GLU A 506 -14.84 1.17 -21.87
CA GLU A 506 -15.99 2.07 -21.80
C GLU A 506 -16.38 2.62 -23.19
N SER A 507 -15.39 3.01 -24.01
CA SER A 507 -15.63 3.41 -25.40
C SER A 507 -16.22 2.29 -26.27
N ARG A 508 -16.02 1.02 -25.87
CA ARG A 508 -16.58 -0.17 -26.52
C ARG A 508 -17.96 -0.56 -25.97
N GLY A 509 -18.59 0.31 -25.17
CA GLY A 509 -19.97 0.15 -24.69
C GLY A 509 -20.11 -0.61 -23.37
N TYR A 510 -19.01 -0.84 -22.65
CA TYR A 510 -19.08 -1.33 -21.27
C TYR A 510 -19.32 -0.17 -20.30
N ARG A 511 -20.03 -0.44 -19.21
CA ARG A 511 -20.23 0.48 -18.09
C ARG A 511 -19.41 0.01 -16.90
N ASN A 512 -18.55 0.88 -16.36
CA ASN A 512 -17.87 0.62 -15.09
C ASN A 512 -18.88 0.66 -13.93
N LEU A 513 -19.21 -0.52 -13.39
CA LEU A 513 -20.19 -0.65 -12.33
C LEU A 513 -19.62 -0.19 -10.99
N VAL A 514 -18.35 -0.44 -10.71
CA VAL A 514 -17.69 0.01 -9.46
C VAL A 514 -17.76 1.53 -9.38
N SER A 515 -17.32 2.23 -10.43
CA SER A 515 -17.43 3.70 -10.53
C SER A 515 -18.88 4.19 -10.42
N ARG A 516 -19.83 3.51 -11.08
CA ARG A 516 -21.24 3.92 -11.06
C ARG A 516 -21.90 3.82 -9.69
N TRP A 517 -21.60 2.79 -8.91
CA TRP A 517 -22.32 2.46 -7.67
C TRP A 517 -21.59 2.92 -6.40
N ILE A 518 -20.25 2.98 -6.42
CA ILE A 518 -19.43 3.36 -5.27
C ILE A 518 -18.82 4.76 -5.45
N GLY A 519 -18.48 5.14 -6.68
CA GLY A 519 -17.98 6.48 -7.02
C GLY A 519 -16.51 6.69 -6.68
N ALA A 520 -16.15 7.94 -6.41
CA ALA A 520 -14.75 8.38 -6.20
C ALA A 520 -14.05 7.71 -4.99
N ASN A 521 -14.82 7.11 -4.09
CA ASN A 521 -14.31 6.44 -2.90
C ASN A 521 -14.00 4.95 -3.13
N ALA A 522 -14.25 4.38 -4.31
CA ALA A 522 -14.03 2.95 -4.58
C ALA A 522 -12.56 2.54 -4.46
N TYR A 523 -12.24 1.41 -3.86
CA TYR A 523 -10.91 0.82 -3.88
C TYR A 523 -10.98 -0.68 -3.61
N SER A 524 -10.11 -1.43 -4.26
CA SER A 524 -9.91 -2.85 -3.99
C SER A 524 -8.47 -3.17 -3.58
N TYR A 525 -7.59 -2.17 -3.63
CA TYR A 525 -6.16 -2.33 -3.45
C TYR A 525 -5.54 -1.05 -2.87
N VAL A 526 -4.56 -1.21 -1.97
CA VAL A 526 -3.76 -0.11 -1.41
C VAL A 526 -2.29 -0.41 -1.68
N TYR A 527 -1.61 0.52 -2.34
CA TYR A 527 -0.20 0.38 -2.70
C TYR A 527 0.57 1.66 -2.41
N ASN A 528 1.70 1.55 -1.70
CA ASN A 528 2.50 2.69 -1.25
C ASN A 528 1.67 3.80 -0.57
N GLY A 529 0.72 3.37 0.25
CA GLY A 529 -0.18 4.25 0.98
C GLY A 529 -1.26 4.94 0.15
N GLU A 530 -1.48 4.54 -1.10
CA GLU A 530 -2.49 5.13 -1.99
C GLU A 530 -3.57 4.10 -2.34
N ALA A 531 -4.84 4.48 -2.15
CA ALA A 531 -5.99 3.61 -2.41
C ALA A 531 -6.54 3.81 -3.83
N GLY A 532 -6.90 2.70 -4.49
CA GLY A 532 -7.57 2.66 -5.78
C GLY A 532 -8.12 1.27 -6.04
N TYR A 533 -8.85 1.07 -7.15
CA TYR A 533 -9.32 -0.27 -7.53
C TYR A 533 -8.70 -0.73 -8.84
N LEU A 534 -8.18 -1.96 -8.81
CA LEU A 534 -7.70 -2.71 -9.98
C LEU A 534 -8.69 -3.81 -10.37
N ASP A 535 -9.57 -4.19 -9.44
CA ASP A 535 -10.62 -5.18 -9.63
C ASP A 535 -11.88 -4.47 -10.13
N HIS A 536 -12.24 -4.71 -11.40
CA HIS A 536 -13.41 -4.06 -12.01
C HIS A 536 -14.56 -5.03 -12.19
N ALA A 537 -15.76 -4.46 -12.23
CA ALA A 537 -16.93 -5.06 -12.84
C ALA A 537 -17.44 -4.15 -13.96
N LEU A 538 -17.32 -4.61 -15.21
CA LEU A 538 -17.69 -3.90 -16.43
C LEU A 538 -18.84 -4.65 -17.10
N ALA A 539 -19.99 -4.01 -17.25
CA ALA A 539 -21.15 -4.64 -17.89
C ALA A 539 -21.51 -3.98 -19.21
N SER A 540 -21.85 -4.78 -20.22
CA SER A 540 -22.53 -4.28 -21.42
C SER A 540 -23.82 -3.54 -21.04
N LEU A 541 -24.24 -2.55 -21.85
CA LEU A 541 -25.39 -1.70 -21.53
C LEU A 541 -26.68 -2.46 -21.14
N PRO A 542 -27.11 -3.54 -21.85
CA PRO A 542 -28.32 -4.27 -21.46
C PRO A 542 -28.19 -4.84 -20.04
N LEU A 543 -27.09 -5.54 -19.75
CA LEU A 543 -26.86 -6.13 -18.43
C LEU A 543 -26.75 -5.07 -17.32
N ALA A 544 -26.12 -3.93 -17.61
CA ALA A 544 -25.95 -2.85 -16.65
C ALA A 544 -27.28 -2.25 -16.16
N SER A 545 -28.39 -2.47 -16.87
CA SER A 545 -29.74 -2.06 -16.43
C SER A 545 -30.36 -3.02 -15.40
N HIS A 546 -29.85 -4.26 -15.31
CA HIS A 546 -30.32 -5.30 -14.39
C HIS A 546 -29.55 -5.34 -13.07
N VAL A 547 -28.42 -4.65 -12.97
CA VAL A 547 -27.63 -4.54 -11.73
C VAL A 547 -28.42 -3.75 -10.68
N LYS A 548 -28.43 -4.26 -9.44
CA LYS A 548 -29.14 -3.69 -8.29
C LYS A 548 -28.21 -3.13 -7.23
N ALA A 549 -27.03 -3.73 -7.08
CA ALA A 549 -25.98 -3.21 -6.22
C ALA A 549 -24.61 -3.71 -6.69
N VAL A 550 -23.58 -2.92 -6.36
CA VAL A 550 -22.19 -3.35 -6.39
C VAL A 550 -21.55 -2.99 -5.06
N HIS A 551 -20.77 -3.92 -4.52
CA HIS A 551 -20.07 -3.75 -3.25
C HIS A 551 -18.60 -4.14 -3.39
N GLU A 552 -17.74 -3.39 -2.71
CA GLU A 552 -16.40 -3.84 -2.34
C GLU A 552 -16.46 -4.26 -0.87
N TRP A 553 -15.92 -5.45 -0.56
CA TRP A 553 -15.83 -5.89 0.84
C TRP A 553 -14.40 -5.73 1.32
N HIS A 554 -14.13 -4.68 2.08
CA HIS A 554 -12.79 -4.33 2.54
C HIS A 554 -12.27 -5.27 3.65
N ILE A 555 -11.85 -6.47 3.25
CA ILE A 555 -11.28 -7.49 4.14
C ILE A 555 -9.77 -7.62 3.99
N ASN A 556 -9.15 -7.03 2.97
CA ASN A 556 -7.78 -7.31 2.57
C ASN A 556 -6.93 -6.05 2.41
N ALA A 557 -7.37 -5.10 1.58
CA ALA A 557 -6.54 -3.96 1.16
C ALA A 557 -6.08 -3.08 2.33
N ASP A 558 -6.92 -2.98 3.37
CA ASP A 558 -6.61 -2.19 4.56
C ASP A 558 -5.88 -2.97 5.66
N GLU A 559 -5.78 -4.30 5.57
CA GLU A 559 -5.18 -5.11 6.64
C GLU A 559 -3.64 -5.15 6.53
N PRO A 560 -2.91 -5.10 7.67
CA PRO A 560 -1.47 -5.23 7.67
C PRO A 560 -1.00 -6.54 7.03
N LEU A 561 0.08 -6.47 6.25
CA LEU A 561 0.76 -7.66 5.71
C LEU A 561 1.14 -8.67 6.80
N ALA A 562 1.46 -8.16 8.00
CA ALA A 562 1.80 -8.97 9.16
C ALA A 562 0.72 -10.00 9.56
N LEU A 563 -0.55 -9.74 9.24
CA LEU A 563 -1.67 -10.64 9.56
C LEU A 563 -1.95 -11.69 8.47
N GLN A 564 -1.16 -11.70 7.40
CA GLN A 564 -1.24 -12.69 6.33
C GLN A 564 -0.84 -14.09 6.84
N TYR A 565 -1.26 -15.11 6.10
CA TYR A 565 -1.03 -16.53 6.39
C TYR A 565 0.44 -16.96 6.59
N THR A 566 1.42 -16.19 6.12
CA THR A 566 2.86 -16.59 6.10
C THR A 566 3.44 -16.74 7.50
N LEU A 567 4.44 -17.61 7.65
CA LEU A 567 5.19 -17.84 8.90
C LEU A 567 6.49 -17.03 8.96
N ALA A 568 7.04 -16.68 7.79
CA ALA A 568 8.25 -15.87 7.69
C ALA A 568 8.10 -14.51 8.39
N TYR A 569 9.22 -13.98 8.88
CA TYR A 569 9.32 -12.67 9.52
C TYR A 569 8.49 -12.52 10.81
N LYS A 570 8.16 -13.63 11.48
CA LYS A 570 7.39 -13.67 12.72
C LYS A 570 8.07 -14.54 13.76
N SER A 571 8.05 -14.11 15.03
CA SER A 571 8.40 -14.97 16.15
C SER A 571 7.41 -16.13 16.30
N ALA A 572 7.77 -17.17 17.05
CA ALA A 572 6.87 -18.31 17.31
C ALA A 572 5.54 -17.89 17.97
N GLU A 573 5.55 -16.82 18.76
CA GLU A 573 4.34 -16.27 19.37
C GLU A 573 3.51 -15.49 18.36
N GLN A 574 4.15 -14.63 17.56
CA GLN A 574 3.48 -13.87 16.49
C GLN A 574 2.85 -14.80 15.44
N GLN A 575 3.47 -15.94 15.14
CA GLN A 575 2.88 -16.94 14.24
C GLN A 575 1.50 -17.42 14.72
N LYS A 576 1.25 -17.42 16.04
CA LYS A 576 -0.05 -17.74 16.64
C LYS A 576 -0.95 -16.52 16.71
N THR A 577 -0.47 -15.41 17.29
CA THR A 577 -1.31 -14.25 17.62
C THR A 577 -1.67 -13.40 16.41
N PHE A 578 -0.85 -13.39 15.35
CA PHE A 578 -1.13 -12.62 14.13
C PHE A 578 -2.03 -13.36 13.14
N TYR A 579 -2.51 -14.56 13.49
CA TYR A 579 -3.32 -15.37 12.60
C TYR A 579 -4.68 -15.70 13.19
N ALA A 580 -5.71 -15.57 12.35
CA ALA A 580 -7.04 -16.13 12.56
C ALA A 580 -7.51 -16.80 11.26
N PRO A 581 -8.22 -17.92 11.31
CA PRO A 581 -8.76 -18.60 10.12
C PRO A 581 -10.06 -17.92 9.62
N ASP A 582 -10.06 -16.59 9.52
CA ASP A 582 -11.17 -15.75 9.10
C ASP A 582 -10.93 -15.10 7.72
N ALA A 583 -11.87 -14.32 7.21
CA ALA A 583 -11.77 -13.72 5.87
C ALA A 583 -10.69 -12.62 5.74
N TYR A 584 -10.29 -11.98 6.84
CA TYR A 584 -9.44 -10.78 6.81
C TYR A 584 -8.00 -11.11 6.44
N ARG A 585 -7.38 -10.29 5.58
CA ARG A 585 -6.03 -10.53 5.02
C ARG A 585 -5.87 -11.94 4.41
N SER A 586 -6.94 -12.43 3.77
CA SER A 586 -6.92 -13.63 2.92
C SER A 586 -6.19 -13.39 1.60
N SER A 587 -6.19 -12.13 1.15
CA SER A 587 -5.52 -11.61 -0.05
C SER A 587 -4.97 -10.21 0.23
N ASP A 588 -4.39 -9.59 -0.77
CA ASP A 588 -4.06 -8.17 -0.87
C ASP A 588 -5.12 -7.37 -1.64
N HIS A 589 -6.03 -8.05 -2.34
CA HIS A 589 -7.17 -7.45 -3.04
C HIS A 589 -8.48 -7.66 -2.30
N ASP A 590 -9.39 -6.68 -2.31
CA ASP A 590 -10.76 -6.84 -1.82
C ASP A 590 -11.67 -7.46 -2.90
N PRO A 591 -12.59 -8.38 -2.53
CA PRO A 591 -13.55 -8.91 -3.49
C PRO A 591 -14.62 -7.88 -3.88
N VAL A 592 -15.05 -7.93 -5.14
CA VAL A 592 -16.15 -7.15 -5.70
C VAL A 592 -17.37 -8.04 -5.87
N LEU A 593 -18.53 -7.62 -5.34
CA LEU A 593 -19.80 -8.34 -5.42
C LEU A 593 -20.79 -7.56 -6.28
N ILE A 594 -21.49 -8.24 -7.18
CA ILE A 594 -22.42 -7.68 -8.14
C ILE A 594 -23.77 -8.38 -8.01
N ASP A 595 -24.78 -7.64 -7.59
CA ASP A 595 -26.15 -8.11 -7.41
C ASP A 595 -26.97 -7.77 -8.65
N ILE A 596 -27.60 -8.78 -9.25
CA ILE A 596 -28.27 -8.70 -10.55
C ILE A 596 -29.69 -9.24 -10.41
N ALA A 597 -30.65 -8.55 -11.00
CA ALA A 597 -32.02 -9.05 -11.18
C ALA A 597 -32.23 -9.45 -12.64
N LEU A 598 -31.94 -10.71 -12.95
CA LEU A 598 -32.23 -11.25 -14.28
C LEU A 598 -33.74 -11.35 -14.51
N PRO A 599 -34.25 -10.96 -15.69
CA PRO A 599 -35.67 -11.14 -16.02
C PRO A 599 -36.10 -12.60 -16.06
N GLY A 600 -37.42 -12.85 -15.92
CA GLY A 600 -38.01 -14.15 -16.24
C GLY A 600 -38.00 -15.19 -15.12
N GLY A 601 -38.01 -14.77 -13.84
CA GLY A 601 -38.37 -15.65 -12.72
C GLY A 601 -39.85 -15.52 -12.39
N GLY A 602 -40.64 -16.58 -12.59
CA GLY A 602 -41.99 -16.67 -12.05
C GLY A 602 -41.95 -16.78 -10.52
N HIS A 603 -42.97 -16.23 -9.86
CA HIS A 603 -43.31 -16.54 -8.48
C HIS A 603 -43.71 -18.01 -8.33
#